data_AF-A0A6A4D4R7-F1
#
_entry.id   AF-A0A6A4D4R7-F1
#
_cell.length_a   1.000
_cell.length_b   1.000
_cell.length_c   1.000
_cell.angle_alpha   90.00
_cell.angle_beta   90.00
_cell.angle_gamma   90.00
#
_symmetry.space_group_name_H-M   'P 1'
#
loop_
_entity.id
_entity.type
_entity.pdbx_description
1 polymer ?
#
loop_
_entity_poly.entity_id
_entity_poly.type
_entity_poly.pdbx_seq_one_letter_code
_entity_poly.pdbx_strand_id
1 'polypeptide(L)'
;MKTRPRRRTLIHEGSGSGSFYGYIGDLRNAFDPHSLLLKSWHQLLFGCLLYEAFLLPFAVTFAADDALPSSTSAFRAFYAAEILFCADFYVILNTGFYEAGNIHRDKRRARAKYLTSFGFLLDLLAIVPLSVILPLTNVGWVSSGTCWPGWLEALKVLRFRRIPSYLTNLDDIYSKRFRSLKIFKVLVVTTFVAHVVACGRFAFGRSKSGSDSWLPFAPLENDSLTTQYVQALFWSVGLLTGAFDGALPRFNTEFAFTLTVALLGFVLFIYACSTLFMLSKSESNQTELAQARINQLRHLLTFHRVPESLQ
;
A
#
# COMPACT_ATOMS: atom_id res chain seq x y z
N MET A 1 -36.92 -48.26 -30.28
CA MET A 1 -36.21 -46.99 -29.95
C MET A 1 -34.97 -47.36 -29.14
N LYS A 2 -33.78 -47.33 -29.76
CA LYS A 2 -32.52 -47.90 -29.24
C LYS A 2 -31.90 -47.00 -28.16
N THR A 3 -31.64 -47.58 -27.00
CA THR A 3 -30.88 -46.99 -25.89
C THR A 3 -29.36 -47.02 -26.20
N ARG A 4 -28.66 -45.89 -26.03
CA ARG A 4 -27.19 -45.80 -26.09
C ARG A 4 -26.64 -45.72 -24.66
N PRO A 5 -25.61 -46.48 -24.26
CA PRO A 5 -24.94 -46.27 -22.99
C PRO A 5 -23.90 -45.16 -23.09
N ARG A 6 -23.85 -44.35 -22.02
CA ARG A 6 -22.93 -43.22 -21.80
C ARG A 6 -21.54 -43.76 -21.43
N ARG A 7 -20.53 -43.54 -22.26
CA ARG A 7 -19.14 -43.93 -21.98
C ARG A 7 -18.57 -42.99 -20.89
N ARG A 8 -18.43 -43.50 -19.65
CA ARG A 8 -17.63 -42.86 -18.59
C ARG A 8 -16.15 -43.10 -18.89
N THR A 9 -15.43 -42.04 -19.27
CA THR A 9 -13.97 -42.02 -19.25
C THR A 9 -13.51 -41.91 -17.80
N LEU A 10 -13.10 -43.04 -17.22
CA LEU A 10 -12.34 -43.12 -15.98
C LEU A 10 -10.92 -42.63 -16.28
N ILE A 11 -10.52 -41.53 -15.65
CA ILE A 11 -9.11 -41.10 -15.62
C ILE A 11 -8.40 -42.09 -14.72
N HIS A 12 -7.53 -42.89 -15.31
CA HIS A 12 -6.68 -43.84 -14.61
C HIS A 12 -5.62 -43.06 -13.85
N GLU A 13 -5.66 -43.09 -12.51
CA GLU A 13 -4.49 -42.76 -11.69
C GLU A 13 -3.40 -43.80 -12.01
N GLY A 14 -2.27 -43.31 -12.52
CA GLY A 14 -1.07 -44.08 -12.77
C GLY A 14 0.04 -43.55 -11.87
N SER A 15 0.18 -44.16 -10.71
CA SER A 15 1.37 -44.08 -9.87
C SER A 15 2.57 -44.70 -10.61
N GLY A 16 3.71 -44.00 -10.59
CA GLY A 16 5.03 -44.59 -10.81
C GLY A 16 5.59 -44.52 -12.23
N SER A 17 6.36 -43.47 -12.53
CA SER A 17 7.54 -43.52 -13.41
C SER A 17 8.20 -42.15 -13.48
N GLY A 18 9.40 -42.01 -12.90
CA GLY A 18 10.27 -40.85 -13.07
C GLY A 18 10.71 -40.69 -14.52
N SER A 19 9.85 -40.10 -15.34
CA SER A 19 10.16 -39.74 -16.73
C SER A 19 11.04 -38.50 -16.73
N PHE A 20 12.08 -38.48 -17.57
CA PHE A 20 12.89 -37.30 -17.87
C PHE A 20 12.04 -36.08 -18.25
N TYR A 21 10.86 -36.29 -18.87
CA TYR A 21 9.87 -35.24 -19.15
C TYR A 21 9.10 -34.76 -17.92
N GLY A 22 8.85 -35.63 -16.93
CA GLY A 22 8.31 -35.23 -15.62
C GLY A 22 9.30 -34.38 -14.83
N TYR A 23 10.58 -34.75 -14.88
CA TYR A 23 11.67 -33.97 -14.28
C TYR A 23 11.87 -32.60 -14.96
N ILE A 24 11.76 -32.53 -16.30
CA ILE A 24 11.75 -31.26 -17.06
C ILE A 24 10.47 -30.44 -16.75
N GLY A 25 9.34 -31.10 -16.48
CA GLY A 25 8.11 -30.48 -15.99
C GLY A 25 8.31 -29.83 -14.63
N ASP A 26 8.97 -30.52 -13.70
CA ASP A 26 9.29 -30.00 -12.36
C ASP A 26 10.29 -28.84 -12.39
N LEU A 27 11.29 -28.87 -13.28
CA LEU A 27 12.19 -27.73 -13.55
C LEU A 27 11.48 -26.55 -14.26
N ARG A 28 10.36 -26.81 -14.95
CA ARG A 28 9.52 -25.81 -15.64
C ARG A 28 8.46 -25.16 -14.75
N ASN A 29 8.26 -25.63 -13.53
CA ASN A 29 7.19 -25.13 -12.66
C ASN A 29 7.43 -23.68 -12.23
N ALA A 30 6.50 -22.79 -12.59
CA ALA A 30 6.44 -21.42 -12.10
C ALA A 30 6.23 -21.40 -10.57
N PHE A 31 6.67 -20.34 -9.91
CA PHE A 31 6.44 -20.13 -8.49
C PHE A 31 4.94 -20.18 -8.19
N ASP A 32 4.61 -20.87 -7.11
CA ASP A 32 3.25 -20.98 -6.63
C ASP A 32 2.79 -19.63 -6.04
N PRO A 33 1.74 -18.99 -6.61
CA PRO A 33 1.13 -17.76 -6.08
C PRO A 33 0.71 -17.86 -4.62
N HIS A 34 0.40 -19.07 -4.13
CA HIS A 34 0.00 -19.29 -2.75
C HIS A 34 1.14 -19.62 -1.79
N SER A 35 2.38 -19.76 -2.28
CA SER A 35 3.52 -20.07 -1.43
C SER A 35 3.72 -19.00 -0.35
N LEU A 36 4.01 -19.43 0.87
CA LEU A 36 4.25 -18.54 2.00
C LEU A 36 5.45 -17.61 1.74
N LEU A 37 6.48 -18.10 1.05
CA LEU A 37 7.65 -17.31 0.65
C LEU A 37 7.26 -16.14 -0.25
N LEU A 38 6.43 -16.40 -1.27
CA LEU A 38 5.99 -15.35 -2.17
C LEU A 38 5.09 -14.35 -1.44
N LYS A 39 4.20 -14.82 -0.56
CA LYS A 39 3.38 -13.94 0.28
C LYS A 39 4.25 -13.05 1.18
N SER A 40 5.27 -13.59 1.84
CA SER A 40 6.23 -12.81 2.64
C SER A 40 7.06 -11.84 1.80
N TRP A 41 7.44 -12.22 0.58
CA TRP A 41 8.10 -11.33 -0.38
C TRP A 41 7.24 -10.11 -0.73
N HIS A 42 5.93 -10.32 -0.99
CA HIS A 42 4.99 -9.21 -1.23
C HIS A 42 4.85 -8.29 -0.02
N GLN A 43 5.00 -8.80 1.21
CA GLN A 43 5.00 -7.97 2.43
C GLN A 43 6.24 -7.08 2.53
N LEU A 44 7.42 -7.63 2.20
CA LEU A 44 8.67 -6.87 2.16
C LEU A 44 8.56 -5.73 1.13
N LEU A 45 8.07 -6.03 -0.07
CA LEU A 45 7.86 -5.04 -1.12
C LEU A 45 6.82 -3.99 -0.74
N PHE A 46 5.75 -4.37 -0.05
CA PHE A 46 4.77 -3.43 0.44
C PHE A 46 5.39 -2.43 1.44
N GLY A 47 6.25 -2.90 2.34
CA GLY A 47 7.01 -2.04 3.24
C GLY A 47 7.94 -1.08 2.50
N CYS A 48 8.65 -1.56 1.47
CA CYS A 48 9.48 -0.73 0.60
C CYS A 48 8.65 0.34 -0.14
N LEU A 49 7.47 -0.04 -0.63
CA LEU A 49 6.58 0.88 -1.34
C LEU A 49 6.04 1.97 -0.42
N LEU A 50 5.67 1.62 0.82
CA LEU A 50 5.28 2.60 1.83
C LEU A 50 6.44 3.54 2.15
N TYR A 51 7.67 3.02 2.28
CA TYR A 51 8.85 3.85 2.50
C TYR A 51 9.06 4.87 1.37
N GLU A 52 9.03 4.43 0.11
CA GLU A 52 9.12 5.33 -1.06
C GLU A 52 7.96 6.34 -1.10
N ALA A 53 6.75 5.90 -0.75
CA ALA A 53 5.57 6.77 -0.75
C ALA A 53 5.70 7.93 0.25
N PHE A 54 6.29 7.71 1.42
CA PHE A 54 6.58 8.77 2.39
C PHE A 54 7.83 9.58 2.03
N LEU A 55 8.86 8.95 1.46
CA LEU A 55 10.10 9.65 1.16
C LEU A 55 9.96 10.61 -0.03
N LEU A 56 9.22 10.24 -1.08
CA LEU A 56 9.15 11.03 -2.31
C LEU A 56 8.53 12.43 -2.11
N PRO A 57 7.34 12.59 -1.49
CA PRO A 57 6.77 13.92 -1.24
C PRO A 57 7.67 14.79 -0.36
N PHE A 58 8.27 14.18 0.67
CA PHE A 58 9.25 14.84 1.53
C PHE A 58 10.46 15.35 0.73
N ALA A 59 11.05 14.49 -0.09
CA ALA A 59 12.26 14.81 -0.85
C ALA A 59 12.01 15.91 -1.89
N VAL A 60 10.83 15.90 -2.54
CA VAL A 60 10.44 16.90 -3.54
C VAL A 60 10.19 18.28 -2.92
N THR A 61 9.81 18.35 -1.64
CA THR A 61 9.36 19.60 -1.01
C THR A 61 10.36 20.15 0.01
N PHE A 62 10.67 19.37 1.05
CA PHE A 62 11.57 19.79 2.13
C PHE A 62 13.05 19.70 1.74
N ALA A 63 13.42 18.71 0.94
CA ALA A 63 14.81 18.48 0.55
C ALA A 63 15.21 19.13 -0.79
N ALA A 64 14.33 19.93 -1.40
CA ALA A 64 14.61 20.62 -2.65
C ALA A 64 15.68 21.73 -2.49
N ASP A 65 15.64 22.45 -1.36
CA ASP A 65 16.55 23.58 -1.10
C ASP A 65 17.83 23.14 -0.38
N ASP A 66 17.71 22.26 0.63
CA ASP A 66 18.83 21.81 1.46
C ASP A 66 19.50 20.52 0.96
N ALA A 67 19.10 20.05 -0.23
CA ALA A 67 19.68 18.93 -0.95
C ALA A 67 20.19 17.78 -0.06
N LEU A 68 19.34 16.78 0.20
CA LEU A 68 19.75 15.56 0.89
C LEU A 68 21.10 15.06 0.33
N PRO A 69 22.19 15.09 1.13
CA PRO A 69 23.48 14.63 0.66
C PRO A 69 23.35 13.18 0.23
N SER A 70 23.94 12.80 -0.91
CA SER A 70 23.89 11.41 -1.43
C SER A 70 24.49 10.38 -0.44
N SER A 71 25.19 10.85 0.61
CA SER A 71 25.72 10.06 1.73
C SER A 71 24.71 9.75 2.84
N THR A 72 23.48 10.25 2.75
CA THR A 72 22.43 10.04 3.77
C THR A 72 21.92 8.59 3.73
N SER A 73 21.63 8.02 4.91
CA SER A 73 21.06 6.67 5.03
C SER A 73 19.76 6.47 4.24
N ALA A 74 18.94 7.52 4.13
CA ALA A 74 17.70 7.50 3.37
C ALA A 74 17.91 7.27 1.87
N PHE A 75 18.94 7.90 1.28
CA PHE A 75 19.29 7.68 -0.13
C PHE A 75 19.71 6.23 -0.39
N ARG A 76 20.56 5.66 0.49
CA ARG A 76 20.97 4.25 0.39
C ARG A 76 19.78 3.30 0.53
N ALA A 77 18.89 3.57 1.48
CA ALA A 77 17.69 2.75 1.70
C ALA A 77 16.73 2.81 0.49
N PHE A 78 16.58 3.97 -0.13
CA PHE A 78 15.77 4.15 -1.33
C PHE A 78 16.29 3.29 -2.49
N TYR A 79 17.59 3.37 -2.81
CA TYR A 79 18.16 2.53 -3.86
C TYR A 79 18.22 1.04 -3.51
N ALA A 80 18.33 0.70 -2.23
CA ALA A 80 18.18 -0.70 -1.81
C ALA A 80 16.76 -1.22 -2.10
N ALA A 81 15.73 -0.41 -1.86
CA ALA A 81 14.35 -0.74 -2.24
C ALA A 81 14.19 -0.89 -3.76
N GLU A 82 14.82 -0.03 -4.56
CA GLU A 82 14.83 -0.16 -6.03
C GLU A 82 15.38 -1.50 -6.52
N ILE A 83 16.45 -2.00 -5.90
CA ILE A 83 17.01 -3.32 -6.22
C ILE A 83 16.00 -4.43 -5.92
N LEU A 84 15.25 -4.33 -4.83
CA LEU A 84 14.19 -5.29 -4.49
C LEU A 84 13.04 -5.25 -5.51
N PHE A 85 12.64 -4.06 -5.98
CA PHE A 85 11.65 -3.93 -7.05
C PHE A 85 12.15 -4.47 -8.39
N CYS A 86 13.44 -4.31 -8.71
CA CYS A 86 14.06 -4.94 -9.87
C CYS A 86 14.04 -6.47 -9.75
N ALA A 87 14.34 -7.02 -8.57
CA ALA A 87 14.26 -8.45 -8.31
C ALA A 87 12.82 -8.97 -8.41
N ASP A 88 11.83 -8.18 -8.00
CA ASP A 88 10.41 -8.52 -8.10
C ASP A 88 9.96 -8.70 -9.55
N PHE A 89 10.51 -7.93 -10.48
CA PHE A 89 10.25 -8.12 -11.91
C PHE A 89 10.59 -9.54 -12.38
N TYR A 90 11.73 -10.08 -11.91
CA TYR A 90 12.11 -11.47 -12.16
C TYR A 90 11.14 -12.46 -11.49
N VAL A 91 10.71 -12.17 -10.26
CA VAL A 91 9.74 -13.02 -9.53
C VAL A 91 8.41 -13.09 -10.28
N ILE A 92 7.87 -11.96 -10.76
CA ILE A 92 6.62 -11.90 -11.51
C ILE A 92 6.71 -12.69 -12.81
N LEU A 93 7.82 -12.54 -13.56
CA LEU A 93 8.07 -13.30 -14.79
C LEU A 93 8.15 -14.83 -14.55
N ASN A 94 8.36 -15.26 -13.31
CA ASN A 94 8.44 -16.66 -12.94
C ASN A 94 7.27 -17.14 -12.09
N THR A 95 6.25 -16.32 -11.84
CA THR A 95 5.07 -16.67 -11.03
C THR A 95 3.92 -17.17 -11.91
N GLY A 96 3.19 -18.18 -11.44
CA GLY A 96 2.02 -18.71 -12.13
C GLY A 96 0.84 -17.73 -12.17
N PHE A 97 -0.13 -17.96 -13.05
CA PHE A 97 -1.34 -17.12 -13.16
C PHE A 97 -2.61 -17.94 -13.04
N TYR A 98 -3.71 -17.29 -12.64
CA TYR A 98 -5.04 -17.89 -12.61
C TYR A 98 -5.76 -17.65 -13.92
N GLU A 99 -6.40 -18.69 -14.44
CA GLU A 99 -7.29 -18.61 -15.59
C GLU A 99 -8.46 -19.57 -15.37
N ALA A 100 -9.69 -19.04 -15.43
CA ALA A 100 -10.93 -19.80 -15.18
C ALA A 100 -10.93 -20.60 -13.86
N GLY A 101 -10.34 -20.06 -12.79
CA GLY A 101 -10.28 -20.70 -11.47
C GLY A 101 -9.19 -21.76 -11.31
N ASN A 102 -8.45 -22.09 -12.37
CA ASN A 102 -7.33 -23.01 -12.33
C ASN A 102 -6.00 -22.27 -12.34
N ILE A 103 -5.04 -22.80 -11.57
CA ILE A 103 -3.68 -22.30 -11.54
C ILE A 103 -2.86 -22.91 -12.68
N HIS A 104 -2.35 -22.06 -13.57
CA HIS A 104 -1.43 -22.47 -14.62
C HIS A 104 0.00 -22.15 -14.20
N ARG A 105 0.84 -23.19 -14.07
CA ARG A 105 2.25 -23.08 -13.64
C ARG A 105 3.26 -23.13 -14.80
N ASP A 106 2.79 -22.92 -16.03
CA ASP A 106 3.65 -22.87 -17.21
C ASP A 106 4.41 -21.54 -17.31
N LYS A 107 5.71 -21.53 -16.98
CA LYS A 107 6.58 -20.32 -17.05
C LYS A 107 6.49 -19.59 -18.39
N ARG A 108 6.53 -20.30 -19.52
CA ARG A 108 6.50 -19.67 -20.86
C ARG A 108 5.19 -18.92 -21.11
N ARG A 109 4.06 -19.52 -20.71
CA ARG A 109 2.74 -18.92 -20.87
C ARG A 109 2.53 -17.75 -19.92
N ALA A 110 3.01 -17.88 -18.68
CA ALA A 110 2.99 -16.80 -17.69
C ALA A 110 3.78 -15.57 -18.17
N ARG A 111 5.01 -15.79 -18.68
CA ARG A 111 5.85 -14.73 -19.26
C ARG A 111 5.18 -14.07 -20.46
N ALA A 112 4.72 -14.85 -21.43
CA ALA A 112 4.07 -14.30 -22.61
C ALA A 112 2.88 -13.41 -22.24
N LYS A 113 2.01 -13.89 -21.34
CA LYS A 113 0.83 -13.15 -20.87
C LYS A 113 1.22 -11.85 -20.14
N TYR A 114 2.23 -11.90 -19.27
CA TYR A 114 2.71 -10.71 -18.56
C TYR A 114 3.35 -9.70 -19.52
N LEU A 115 4.22 -10.13 -20.43
CA LEU A 115 4.89 -9.26 -21.40
C LEU A 115 3.92 -8.57 -22.37
N THR A 116 2.79 -9.21 -22.69
CA THR A 116 1.72 -8.59 -23.50
C THR A 116 0.79 -7.68 -22.70
N SER A 117 0.88 -7.69 -21.36
CA SER A 117 -0.01 -6.90 -20.50
C SER A 117 0.44 -5.44 -20.44
N PHE A 118 -0.52 -4.52 -20.41
CA PHE A 118 -0.25 -3.11 -20.13
C PHE A 118 0.47 -2.89 -18.79
N GLY A 119 0.28 -3.80 -17.83
CA GLY A 119 0.99 -3.78 -16.55
C GLY A 119 2.51 -3.85 -16.69
N PHE A 120 3.03 -4.60 -17.67
CA PHE A 120 4.46 -4.70 -17.93
C PHE A 120 5.07 -3.34 -18.34
N LEU A 121 4.38 -2.58 -19.19
CA LEU A 121 4.84 -1.25 -19.61
C LEU A 121 4.95 -0.30 -18.41
N LEU A 122 3.93 -0.29 -17.54
CA LEU A 122 3.94 0.54 -16.34
C LEU A 122 5.04 0.13 -15.36
N ASP A 123 5.23 -1.17 -15.17
CA ASP A 123 6.26 -1.71 -14.29
C ASP A 123 7.67 -1.39 -14.84
N LEU A 124 7.86 -1.46 -16.16
CA LEU A 124 9.12 -1.10 -16.81
C LEU A 124 9.43 0.39 -16.63
N LEU A 125 8.46 1.28 -16.90
CA LEU A 125 8.62 2.72 -16.70
C LEU A 125 8.92 3.07 -15.24
N ALA A 126 8.32 2.34 -14.30
CA ALA A 126 8.54 2.55 -12.89
C ALA A 126 9.91 2.09 -12.39
N ILE A 127 10.61 1.19 -13.09
CA ILE A 127 11.93 0.67 -12.72
C ILE A 127 13.06 1.60 -13.17
N VAL A 128 12.84 2.43 -14.19
CA VAL A 128 13.89 3.28 -14.78
C VAL A 128 14.42 4.28 -13.74
N PRO A 129 15.71 4.20 -13.33
CA PRO A 129 16.28 5.13 -12.36
C PRO A 129 16.70 6.43 -13.05
N LEU A 130 15.73 7.31 -13.31
CA LEU A 130 15.96 8.57 -14.05
C LEU A 130 17.00 9.47 -13.38
N SER A 131 17.04 9.47 -12.05
CA SER A 131 18.02 10.20 -11.24
C SER A 131 19.49 9.78 -11.49
N VAL A 132 19.73 8.51 -11.87
CA VAL A 132 21.06 7.98 -12.17
C VAL A 132 21.42 8.20 -13.64
N ILE A 133 20.44 8.06 -14.54
CA ILE A 133 20.63 8.14 -15.99
C ILE A 133 20.78 9.58 -16.46
N LEU A 134 20.07 10.51 -15.81
CA LEU A 134 20.15 11.95 -16.07
C LEU A 134 20.84 12.64 -14.89
N PRO A 135 22.15 12.42 -14.65
CA PRO A 135 22.88 13.26 -13.72
C PRO A 135 22.90 14.65 -14.36
N LEU A 136 22.06 15.54 -13.84
CA LEU A 136 21.90 16.91 -14.30
C LEU A 136 23.16 17.71 -13.96
N THR A 137 24.27 17.41 -14.62
CA THR A 137 25.55 18.12 -14.46
C THR A 137 25.58 19.42 -15.26
N ASN A 138 24.58 19.71 -16.11
CA ASN A 138 24.62 20.80 -17.09
C ASN A 138 23.28 21.55 -17.31
N VAL A 139 22.35 21.58 -16.34
CA VAL A 139 21.19 22.49 -16.39
C VAL A 139 21.42 23.65 -15.44
N GLY A 140 21.62 24.85 -15.98
CA GLY A 140 21.99 26.09 -15.27
C GLY A 140 20.99 26.64 -14.24
N TRP A 141 20.00 25.83 -13.83
CA TRP A 141 19.07 26.14 -12.73
C TRP A 141 19.38 25.33 -11.45
N VAL A 142 20.30 24.36 -11.52
CA VAL A 142 20.74 23.54 -10.38
C VAL A 142 22.21 23.85 -10.15
N SER A 143 22.51 24.57 -9.07
CA SER A 143 23.88 24.86 -8.66
C SER A 143 24.63 23.55 -8.40
N SER A 144 25.66 23.30 -9.22
CA SER A 144 26.83 22.44 -8.99
C SER A 144 26.70 21.30 -7.96
N GLY A 145 26.34 20.11 -8.44
CA GLY A 145 26.83 18.83 -7.91
C GLY A 145 26.23 18.30 -6.59
N THR A 146 25.96 16.99 -6.57
CA THR A 146 25.65 16.13 -5.38
C THR A 146 24.25 16.16 -4.75
N CYS A 147 23.30 16.95 -5.28
CA CYS A 147 21.95 17.04 -4.74
C CYS A 147 20.99 16.02 -5.40
N TRP A 148 20.16 15.32 -4.62
CA TRP A 148 19.18 14.34 -5.11
C TRP A 148 17.96 15.01 -5.78
N PRO A 149 17.73 14.86 -7.10
CA PRO A 149 16.57 15.43 -7.77
C PRO A 149 15.34 14.52 -7.60
N GLY A 150 14.71 14.56 -6.41
CA GLY A 150 13.58 13.69 -6.07
C GLY A 150 12.38 13.75 -7.05
N TRP A 151 12.23 14.84 -7.81
CA TRP A 151 11.19 14.99 -8.83
C TRP A 151 11.42 14.12 -10.07
N LEU A 152 12.67 13.79 -10.42
CA LEU A 152 12.97 12.86 -11.53
C LEU A 152 12.43 11.46 -11.26
N GLU A 153 12.18 11.14 -9.99
CA GLU A 153 11.71 9.84 -9.54
C GLU A 153 10.18 9.74 -9.48
N ALA A 154 9.45 10.76 -9.97
CA ALA A 154 8.00 10.77 -10.00
C ALA A 154 7.38 9.59 -10.77
N LEU A 155 8.09 9.00 -11.75
CA LEU A 155 7.62 7.80 -12.46
C LEU A 155 7.44 6.59 -11.54
N LYS A 156 8.11 6.55 -10.38
CA LYS A 156 7.96 5.48 -9.39
C LYS A 156 6.56 5.46 -8.76
N VAL A 157 5.83 6.57 -8.80
CA VAL A 157 4.42 6.65 -8.37
C VAL A 157 3.53 5.67 -9.14
N LEU A 158 3.91 5.28 -10.36
CA LEU A 158 3.17 4.25 -11.13
C LEU A 158 3.07 2.91 -10.37
N ARG A 159 4.01 2.61 -9.46
CA ARG A 159 3.96 1.41 -8.60
C ARG A 159 2.79 1.43 -7.62
N PHE A 160 2.22 2.58 -7.31
CA PHE A 160 1.08 2.68 -6.37
C PHE A 160 -0.15 1.92 -6.88
N ARG A 161 -0.23 1.64 -8.18
CA ARG A 161 -1.26 0.74 -8.75
C ARG A 161 -1.25 -0.66 -8.13
N ARG A 162 -0.13 -1.09 -7.53
CA ARG A 162 0.03 -2.40 -6.88
C ARG A 162 -0.46 -2.43 -5.42
N ILE A 163 -0.68 -1.27 -4.80
CA ILE A 163 -1.14 -1.15 -3.39
C ILE A 163 -2.40 -1.99 -3.11
N PRO A 164 -3.46 -2.00 -3.94
CA PRO A 164 -4.65 -2.80 -3.67
C PRO A 164 -4.33 -4.30 -3.56
N SER A 165 -3.45 -4.82 -4.43
CA SER A 165 -3.03 -6.22 -4.41
C SER A 165 -2.24 -6.55 -3.14
N TYR A 166 -1.33 -5.66 -2.71
CA TYR A 166 -0.60 -5.83 -1.46
C TYR A 166 -1.51 -5.75 -0.23
N LEU A 167 -2.54 -4.89 -0.24
CA LEU A 167 -3.51 -4.78 0.83
C LEU A 167 -4.38 -6.05 0.97
N THR A 168 -4.76 -6.68 -0.15
CA THR A 168 -5.46 -7.98 -0.14
C THR A 168 -4.54 -9.07 0.40
N ASN A 169 -3.27 -9.12 -0.04
CA ASN A 169 -2.30 -10.07 0.47
C ASN A 169 -2.08 -9.92 1.99
N LEU A 170 -2.05 -8.68 2.50
CA LEU A 170 -2.03 -8.37 3.93
C LEU A 170 -3.25 -8.93 4.67
N ASP A 171 -4.46 -8.73 4.11
CA ASP A 171 -5.70 -9.24 4.69
C ASP A 171 -5.70 -10.78 4.75
N ASP A 172 -5.14 -11.45 3.74
CA ASP A 172 -5.04 -12.92 3.72
C ASP A 172 -4.10 -13.44 4.81
N ILE A 173 -2.88 -12.89 4.93
CA ILE A 173 -1.86 -13.35 5.88
C ILE A 173 -2.27 -13.07 7.32
N TYR A 174 -2.78 -11.85 7.58
CA TYR A 174 -3.14 -11.39 8.91
C TYR A 174 -4.63 -11.51 9.21
N SER A 175 -5.35 -12.36 8.47
CA SER A 175 -6.78 -12.67 8.66
C SER A 175 -7.13 -13.01 10.11
N LYS A 176 -6.26 -13.74 10.82
CA LYS A 176 -6.44 -14.05 12.26
C LYS A 176 -6.46 -12.82 13.18
N ARG A 177 -5.82 -11.71 12.77
CA ARG A 177 -5.75 -10.44 13.50
C ARG A 177 -6.49 -9.33 12.75
N PHE A 178 -7.63 -9.68 12.14
CA PHE A 178 -8.43 -8.78 11.32
C PHE A 178 -8.73 -7.44 12.00
N ARG A 179 -9.12 -7.45 13.28
CA ARG A 179 -9.40 -6.24 14.09
C ARG A 179 -8.21 -5.28 14.11
N SER A 180 -7.06 -5.76 14.59
CA SER A 180 -5.83 -4.96 14.71
C SER A 180 -5.35 -4.48 13.35
N LEU A 181 -5.46 -5.32 12.31
CA LEU A 181 -5.06 -4.97 10.96
C LEU A 181 -5.91 -3.82 10.37
N LYS A 182 -7.23 -3.84 10.57
CA LYS A 182 -8.11 -2.76 10.08
C LYS A 182 -7.81 -1.43 10.77
N ILE A 183 -7.63 -1.43 12.09
CA ILE A 183 -7.24 -0.21 12.84
C ILE A 183 -5.87 0.28 12.36
N PHE A 184 -4.89 -0.62 12.21
CA PHE A 184 -3.57 -0.28 11.70
C PHE A 184 -3.63 0.34 10.30
N LYS A 185 -4.44 -0.22 9.38
CA LYS A 185 -4.65 0.35 8.04
C LYS A 185 -5.22 1.77 8.09
N VAL A 186 -6.22 2.02 8.94
CA VAL A 186 -6.77 3.37 9.15
C VAL A 186 -5.68 4.33 9.62
N LEU A 187 -4.88 3.93 10.61
CA LEU A 187 -3.78 4.76 11.13
C LEU A 187 -2.74 5.08 10.04
N VAL A 188 -2.27 4.08 9.29
CA VAL A 188 -1.28 4.29 8.22
C VAL A 188 -1.82 5.22 7.14
N VAL A 189 -3.09 5.06 6.72
CA VAL A 189 -3.72 5.94 5.72
C VAL A 189 -3.84 7.36 6.25
N THR A 190 -4.33 7.56 7.48
CA THR A 190 -4.46 8.89 8.08
C THR A 190 -3.10 9.58 8.23
N THR A 191 -2.07 8.87 8.70
CA THR A 191 -0.71 9.40 8.81
C THR A 191 -0.13 9.76 7.44
N PHE A 192 -0.35 8.92 6.42
CA PHE A 192 0.12 9.18 5.07
C PHE A 192 -0.57 10.42 4.46
N VAL A 193 -1.88 10.56 4.63
CA VAL A 193 -2.62 11.75 4.18
C VAL A 193 -2.11 13.01 4.89
N ALA A 194 -1.92 12.96 6.20
CA ALA A 194 -1.35 14.08 6.95
C ALA A 194 0.06 14.45 6.46
N HIS A 195 0.89 13.45 6.16
CA HIS A 195 2.21 13.65 5.58
C HIS A 195 2.15 14.36 4.21
N VAL A 196 1.30 13.88 3.30
CA VAL A 196 1.16 14.47 1.95
C VAL A 196 0.61 15.88 2.03
N VAL A 197 -0.36 16.15 2.91
CA VAL A 197 -0.91 17.51 3.12
C VAL A 197 0.15 18.44 3.70
N ALA A 198 0.97 17.98 4.65
CA ALA A 198 2.08 18.77 5.19
C ALA A 198 3.10 19.14 4.10
N CYS A 199 3.50 18.17 3.27
CA CYS A 199 4.38 18.42 2.11
C CYS A 199 3.72 19.35 1.10
N GLY A 200 2.42 19.17 0.84
CA GLY A 200 1.64 20.00 -0.07
C GLY A 200 1.59 21.46 0.36
N ARG A 201 1.34 21.74 1.65
CA ARG A 201 1.40 23.11 2.19
C ARG A 201 2.80 23.70 2.07
N PHE A 202 3.83 22.93 2.39
CA PHE A 202 5.21 23.40 2.29
C PHE A 202 5.61 23.74 0.84
N ALA A 203 5.03 23.05 -0.15
CA ALA A 203 5.25 23.32 -1.56
C ALA A 203 4.73 24.70 -2.04
N PHE A 204 3.83 25.35 -1.30
CA PHE A 204 3.40 26.72 -1.60
C PHE A 204 4.49 27.77 -1.31
N GLY A 205 5.53 27.39 -0.57
CA GLY A 205 6.67 28.24 -0.25
C GLY A 205 6.69 28.69 1.21
N ARG A 206 7.44 29.75 1.48
CA ARG A 206 7.71 30.24 2.84
C ARG A 206 7.47 31.75 2.95
N SER A 207 6.94 32.19 4.08
CA SER A 207 6.69 33.60 4.39
C SER A 207 8.00 34.27 4.84
N LYS A 208 8.62 35.06 3.95
CA LYS A 208 9.90 35.77 4.24
C LYS A 208 9.74 36.93 5.23
N SER A 209 8.59 37.62 5.20
CA SER A 209 8.33 38.80 6.02
C SER A 209 7.47 38.50 7.25
N GLY A 210 7.04 37.25 7.45
CA GLY A 210 5.99 36.89 8.41
C GLY A 210 4.63 37.54 8.13
N SER A 211 4.50 38.22 6.98
CA SER A 211 3.30 38.95 6.60
C SER A 211 2.15 37.99 6.34
N ASP A 212 2.44 36.79 5.83
CA ASP A 212 1.49 35.72 5.62
C ASP A 212 1.63 34.67 6.72
N SER A 213 0.57 34.49 7.52
CA SER A 213 0.50 33.51 8.62
C SER A 213 0.00 32.14 8.17
N TRP A 214 -0.56 32.04 6.94
CA TRP A 214 -0.96 30.75 6.36
C TRP A 214 0.24 29.97 5.86
N LEU A 215 1.28 30.64 5.36
CA LEU A 215 2.51 29.97 4.96
C LEU A 215 3.38 29.59 6.17
N PRO A 216 4.18 28.52 6.08
CA PRO A 216 5.27 28.31 7.03
C PRO A 216 6.18 29.54 7.10
N PHE A 217 6.61 29.92 8.30
CA PHE A 217 7.60 30.98 8.47
C PHE A 217 8.91 30.56 7.78
N ALA A 218 9.59 31.52 7.15
CA ALA A 218 10.96 31.27 6.72
C ALA A 218 11.78 30.83 7.93
N PRO A 219 12.55 29.72 7.84
CA PRO A 219 13.37 29.26 8.95
C PRO A 219 14.27 30.40 9.41
N LEU A 220 14.37 30.59 10.72
CA LEU A 220 15.51 31.34 11.26
C LEU A 220 16.78 30.61 10.79
N GLU A 221 17.91 31.32 10.63
CA GLU A 221 19.18 30.81 10.08
C GLU A 221 19.68 29.46 10.70
N ASN A 222 19.09 29.00 11.81
CA ASN A 222 19.42 27.75 12.51
C ASN A 222 18.28 26.72 12.64
N ASP A 223 17.13 26.88 11.97
CA ASP A 223 16.02 25.93 12.11
C ASP A 223 16.25 24.62 11.35
N SER A 224 16.34 23.51 12.09
CA SER A 224 16.50 22.17 11.52
C SER A 224 15.35 21.79 10.59
N LEU A 225 15.65 21.01 9.54
CA LEU A 225 14.65 20.41 8.64
C LEU A 225 13.57 19.62 9.40
N THR A 226 13.97 18.96 10.50
CA THR A 226 13.04 18.22 11.36
C THR A 226 12.03 19.14 12.01
N THR A 227 12.44 20.31 12.50
CA THR A 227 11.55 21.31 13.09
C THR A 227 10.52 21.79 12.06
N GLN A 228 10.97 22.14 10.85
CA GLN A 228 10.09 22.60 9.77
C GLN A 228 9.05 21.52 9.39
N TYR A 229 9.50 20.27 9.28
CA TYR A 229 8.62 19.14 8.97
C TYR A 229 7.59 18.87 10.07
N VAL A 230 8.00 18.88 11.34
CA VAL A 230 7.09 18.66 12.48
C VAL A 230 6.05 19.77 12.59
N GLN A 231 6.42 21.03 12.33
CA GLN A 231 5.48 22.15 12.31
C GLN A 231 4.44 21.99 11.18
N ALA A 232 4.88 21.62 9.97
CA ALA A 232 3.98 21.38 8.85
C ALA A 232 3.03 20.20 9.10
N LEU A 233 3.55 19.12 9.70
CA LEU A 233 2.74 17.97 10.14
C LEU A 233 1.71 18.37 11.20
N PHE A 234 2.10 19.15 12.20
CA PHE A 234 1.19 19.61 13.24
C PHE A 234 0.02 20.39 12.63
N TRP A 235 0.31 21.31 11.70
CA TRP A 235 -0.74 22.03 10.99
C TRP A 235 -1.66 21.08 10.21
N SER A 236 -1.08 20.13 9.47
CA SER A 236 -1.87 19.20 8.68
C SER A 236 -2.77 18.30 9.54
N VAL A 237 -2.25 17.74 10.63
CA VAL A 237 -3.02 16.90 11.55
C VAL A 237 -4.12 17.71 12.23
N GLY A 238 -3.80 18.94 12.66
CA GLY A 238 -4.77 19.84 13.28
C GLY A 238 -5.95 20.14 12.36
N LEU A 239 -5.69 20.46 11.09
CA LEU A 239 -6.73 20.76 10.12
C LEU A 239 -7.53 19.52 9.69
N LEU A 240 -6.87 18.37 9.49
CA LEU A 240 -7.54 17.11 9.13
C LEU A 240 -8.45 16.58 10.24
N THR A 241 -8.09 16.81 11.50
CA THR A 241 -8.88 16.39 12.67
C THR A 241 -9.91 17.44 13.10
N GLY A 242 -9.79 18.69 12.64
CA GLY A 242 -10.56 19.82 13.15
C GLY A 242 -10.16 20.24 14.57
N ALA A 243 -9.01 19.77 15.08
CA ALA A 243 -8.48 20.19 16.38
C ALA A 243 -7.89 21.60 16.35
N PHE A 244 -7.58 22.11 15.15
CA PHE A 244 -7.01 23.43 14.94
C PHE A 244 -7.50 24.03 13.62
N ASP A 245 -8.01 25.26 13.68
CA ASP A 245 -8.63 25.92 12.52
C ASP A 245 -7.63 26.46 11.50
N GLY A 246 -6.36 26.63 11.87
CA GLY A 246 -5.36 27.22 10.98
C GLY A 246 -5.47 28.75 10.86
N ALA A 247 -4.45 29.35 10.24
CA ALA A 247 -4.54 30.74 9.79
C ALA A 247 -5.37 30.83 8.50
N LEU A 248 -6.00 31.99 8.28
CA LEU A 248 -6.81 32.23 7.07
C LEU A 248 -5.91 32.34 5.82
N PRO A 249 -6.21 31.59 4.75
CA PRO A 249 -5.58 31.75 3.46
C PRO A 249 -5.79 33.16 2.88
N ARG A 250 -4.89 33.58 1.98
CA ARG A 250 -4.99 34.90 1.31
C ARG A 250 -5.29 34.79 -0.17
N PHE A 251 -4.76 33.75 -0.81
CA PHE A 251 -4.89 33.54 -2.25
C PHE A 251 -5.91 32.44 -2.57
N ASN A 252 -6.56 32.54 -3.74
CA ASN A 252 -7.57 31.57 -4.18
C ASN A 252 -7.04 30.12 -4.21
N THR A 253 -5.76 29.94 -4.54
CA THR A 253 -5.10 28.62 -4.56
C THR A 253 -4.95 28.02 -3.17
N GLU A 254 -4.61 28.83 -2.17
CA GLU A 254 -4.50 28.43 -0.78
C GLU A 254 -5.87 28.13 -0.16
N PHE A 255 -6.91 28.91 -0.52
CA PHE A 255 -8.30 28.61 -0.17
C PHE A 255 -8.75 27.27 -0.75
N ALA A 256 -8.51 27.03 -2.04
CA ALA A 256 -8.86 25.77 -2.70
C ALA A 256 -8.14 24.57 -2.05
N PHE A 257 -6.85 24.72 -1.72
CA PHE A 257 -6.09 23.69 -1.02
C PHE A 257 -6.65 23.43 0.39
N THR A 258 -6.84 24.48 1.20
CA THR A 258 -7.35 24.38 2.57
C THR A 258 -8.75 23.76 2.61
N LEU A 259 -9.63 24.14 1.67
CA LEU A 259 -10.95 23.53 1.50
C LEU A 259 -10.85 22.03 1.15
N THR A 260 -9.94 21.67 0.25
CA THR A 260 -9.70 20.27 -0.11
C THR A 260 -9.20 19.46 1.09
N VAL A 261 -8.31 20.03 1.91
CA VAL A 261 -7.83 19.39 3.15
C VAL A 261 -8.96 19.20 4.15
N ALA A 262 -9.82 20.20 4.34
CA ALA A 262 -10.97 20.09 5.23
C ALA A 262 -11.96 18.99 4.79
N LEU A 263 -12.27 18.93 3.48
CA LEU A 263 -13.11 17.86 2.91
C LEU A 263 -12.45 16.48 3.08
N LEU A 264 -11.13 16.39 2.89
CA LEU A 264 -10.38 15.16 3.08
C LEU A 264 -10.39 14.70 4.56
N GLY A 265 -10.27 15.64 5.49
CA GLY A 265 -10.41 15.38 6.93
C GLY A 265 -11.79 14.82 7.27
N PHE A 266 -12.85 15.42 6.72
CA PHE A 266 -14.22 14.92 6.89
C PHE A 266 -14.40 13.49 6.33
N VAL A 267 -13.87 13.20 5.15
CA VAL A 267 -13.90 11.85 4.56
C VAL A 267 -13.12 10.84 5.42
N LEU A 268 -11.94 11.22 5.93
CA LEU A 268 -11.15 10.37 6.82
C LEU A 268 -11.88 10.08 8.14
N PHE A 269 -12.57 11.08 8.70
CA PHE A 269 -13.40 10.90 9.88
C PHE A 269 -14.56 9.92 9.62
N ILE A 270 -15.29 10.08 8.51
CA ILE A 270 -16.34 9.12 8.10
C ILE A 270 -15.75 7.72 7.94
N TYR A 271 -14.59 7.59 7.29
CA TYR A 271 -13.93 6.30 7.08
C TYR A 271 -13.52 5.62 8.40
N ALA A 272 -12.97 6.39 9.35
CA ALA A 272 -12.62 5.91 10.67
C ALA A 272 -13.87 5.45 11.45
N CYS A 273 -14.92 6.27 11.52
CA CYS A 273 -16.20 5.93 12.15
C CYS A 273 -16.85 4.71 11.50
N SER A 274 -16.84 4.63 10.17
CA SER A 274 -17.36 3.47 9.43
C SER A 274 -16.60 2.19 9.78
N THR A 275 -15.27 2.28 9.91
CA THR A 275 -14.43 1.14 10.30
C THR A 275 -14.69 0.70 11.74
N LEU A 276 -14.85 1.65 12.67
CA LEU A 276 -15.22 1.35 14.06
C LEU A 276 -16.61 0.72 14.15
N PHE A 277 -17.57 1.22 13.38
CA PHE A 277 -18.92 0.65 13.31
C PHE A 277 -18.90 -0.78 12.75
N MET A 278 -18.19 -1.03 11.65
CA MET A 278 -18.00 -2.37 11.10
C MET A 278 -17.39 -3.32 12.13
N LEU A 279 -16.41 -2.83 12.90
CA LEU A 279 -15.76 -3.62 13.94
C LEU A 279 -16.70 -3.95 15.09
N SER A 280 -17.47 -2.96 15.56
CA SER A 280 -18.48 -3.13 16.61
C SER A 280 -19.54 -4.16 16.20
N LYS A 281 -20.05 -4.06 14.97
CA LYS A 281 -21.02 -5.02 14.42
C LYS A 281 -20.45 -6.43 14.28
N SER A 282 -19.16 -6.57 13.96
CA SER A 282 -18.52 -7.89 13.91
C SER A 282 -18.47 -8.57 15.28
N GLU A 283 -18.36 -7.80 16.35
CA GLU A 283 -18.37 -8.28 17.73
C GLU A 283 -19.79 -8.64 18.18
N SER A 284 -20.76 -7.76 17.93
CA SER A 284 -22.16 -7.99 18.27
C SER A 284 -22.72 -9.24 17.60
N ASN A 285 -22.39 -9.48 16.32
CA ASN A 285 -22.81 -10.68 15.60
C ASN A 285 -22.34 -11.98 16.29
N GLN A 286 -21.11 -12.01 16.84
CA GLN A 286 -20.62 -13.21 17.55
C GLN A 286 -21.36 -13.42 18.86
N THR A 287 -21.62 -12.35 19.61
CA THR A 287 -22.39 -12.42 20.86
C THR A 287 -23.84 -12.79 20.62
N GLU A 288 -24.47 -12.23 19.58
CA GLU A 288 -25.85 -12.55 19.20
C GLU A 288 -26.00 -14.02 18.78
N LEU A 289 -25.04 -14.56 18.02
CA LEU A 289 -25.02 -15.98 17.66
C LEU A 289 -24.84 -16.88 18.89
N ALA A 290 -23.99 -16.50 19.84
CA ALA A 290 -23.83 -17.25 21.09
C ALA A 290 -25.12 -17.21 21.92
N GLN A 291 -25.74 -16.03 22.07
CA GLN A 291 -27.01 -15.85 22.76
C GLN A 291 -28.14 -16.66 22.09
N ALA A 292 -28.21 -16.65 20.76
CA ALA A 292 -29.18 -17.42 19.99
C ALA A 292 -29.04 -18.93 20.22
N ARG A 293 -27.81 -19.45 20.26
CA ARG A 293 -27.54 -20.87 20.57
C ARG A 293 -27.95 -21.23 22.01
N ILE A 294 -27.66 -20.36 22.98
CA ILE A 294 -28.08 -20.55 24.37
C ILE A 294 -29.61 -20.55 24.46
N ASN A 295 -30.28 -19.62 23.80
CA ASN A 295 -31.74 -19.56 23.79
C ASN A 295 -32.38 -20.77 23.10
N GLN A 296 -31.78 -21.28 22.02
CA GLN A 296 -32.20 -22.53 21.39
C GLN A 296 -32.04 -23.73 22.35
N LEU A 297 -30.93 -23.81 23.08
CA LEU A 297 -30.72 -24.86 24.08
C LEU A 297 -31.76 -24.78 25.20
N ARG A 298 -32.01 -23.58 25.75
CA ARG A 298 -33.06 -23.36 26.75
C ARG A 298 -34.41 -23.85 26.25
N HIS A 299 -34.79 -23.47 25.04
CA HIS A 299 -36.05 -23.91 24.44
C HIS A 299 -36.16 -25.44 24.34
N LEU A 300 -35.05 -26.13 24.03
CA LEU A 300 -34.99 -27.59 24.00
C LEU A 300 -35.10 -28.21 25.41
N LEU A 301 -34.42 -27.65 26.41
CA LEU A 301 -34.49 -28.11 27.79
C LEU A 301 -35.91 -27.93 28.37
N THR A 302 -36.55 -26.80 28.05
CA THR A 302 -37.96 -26.56 28.40
C THR A 302 -38.88 -27.58 27.72
N PHE A 303 -38.65 -27.89 26.43
CA PHE A 303 -39.42 -28.91 25.70
C PHE A 303 -39.32 -30.30 26.37
N HIS A 304 -38.14 -30.66 26.88
CA HIS A 304 -37.93 -31.91 27.63
C HIS A 304 -38.31 -31.83 29.13
N ARG A 305 -38.93 -30.74 29.58
CA ARG A 305 -39.37 -30.52 30.98
C ARG A 305 -38.26 -30.66 32.02
N VAL A 306 -37.04 -30.24 31.67
CA VAL A 306 -35.93 -30.16 32.64
C VAL A 306 -36.27 -29.10 33.71
N PRO A 307 -36.08 -29.35 35.01
CA PRO A 307 -36.31 -28.35 36.05
C PRO A 307 -35.45 -27.10 35.84
N GLU A 308 -35.99 -25.90 36.13
CA GLU A 308 -35.25 -24.63 35.93
C GLU A 308 -33.95 -24.54 36.74
N SER A 309 -33.83 -25.26 37.86
CA SER A 309 -32.59 -25.34 38.63
C SER A 309 -31.43 -26.02 37.89
N LEU A 310 -31.72 -26.72 36.78
CA LEU A 310 -30.77 -27.43 35.94
C LEU A 310 -30.65 -26.82 34.52
N GLN A 311 -31.31 -25.68 34.25
CA GLN A 311 -31.28 -24.94 32.98
C GLN A 311 -30.40 -23.69 33.05
#